data_AF-A0A7V9JCE5-F1
#
_entry.id   AF-A0A7V9JCE5-F1
#
_cell.length_a   1.000
_cell.length_b   1.000
_cell.length_c   1.000
_cell.angle_alpha   90.00
_cell.angle_beta   90.00
_cell.angle_gamma   90.00
#
_symmetry.space_group_name_H-M   'P 1'
#
loop_
_entity.id
_entity.type
_entity.pdbx_description
1 polymer ?
#
loop_
_entity_poly.entity_id
_entity_poly.type
_entity_poly.pdbx_seq_one_letter_code
_entity_poly.pdbx_strand_id
1 'polypeptide(L)'
;MLVAEFLTAGHFDRHLAVVRAEHKLRHAAMSAAIEHHLPPGTLHVEPVEGGMYLWARLPPAEDAVAVLQEAKGLGVIFVNGDAFYTDGGGRQHMRLCFSSVP
;
A
#
# COMPACT_ATOMS: atom_id res chain seq x y z
N MET A 1 26.21 -11.77 -19.23
CA MET A 1 25.36 -11.69 -18.02
C MET A 1 24.00 -11.17 -18.41
N LEU A 2 22.94 -11.95 -18.21
CA LEU A 2 21.58 -11.62 -18.67
C LEU A 2 21.07 -10.25 -18.18
N VAL A 3 21.30 -9.90 -16.91
CA VAL A 3 20.87 -8.60 -16.35
C VAL A 3 21.61 -7.43 -17.00
N ALA A 4 22.91 -7.58 -17.27
CA ALA A 4 23.69 -6.52 -17.92
C ALA A 4 23.15 -6.24 -19.34
N GLU A 5 22.84 -7.29 -20.10
CA GLU A 5 22.24 -7.16 -21.43
C GLU A 5 20.83 -6.57 -21.38
N PHE A 6 20.01 -6.96 -20.40
CA PHE A 6 18.68 -6.38 -20.19
C PHE A 6 18.73 -4.87 -19.92
N LEU A 7 19.73 -4.41 -19.16
CA LEU A 7 19.95 -3.00 -18.89
C LEU A 7 20.47 -2.26 -20.13
N THR A 8 21.49 -2.79 -20.81
CA THR A 8 22.13 -2.09 -21.94
C THR A 8 21.27 -2.09 -23.22
N ALA A 9 20.41 -3.08 -23.41
CA ALA A 9 19.48 -3.15 -24.53
C ALA A 9 18.21 -2.27 -24.35
N GLY A 10 18.11 -1.51 -23.25
CA GLY A 10 16.99 -0.61 -22.96
C GLY A 10 15.68 -1.34 -22.59
N HIS A 11 15.74 -2.64 -22.32
CA HIS A 11 14.56 -3.41 -21.89
C HIS A 11 14.07 -2.97 -20.51
N PHE A 12 14.99 -2.60 -19.62
CA PHE A 12 14.66 -2.07 -18.30
C PHE A 12 13.83 -0.79 -18.38
N ASP A 13 14.25 0.21 -19.16
CA ASP A 13 13.51 1.49 -19.24
C ASP A 13 12.10 1.29 -19.81
N ARG A 14 11.97 0.43 -20.81
CA ARG A 14 10.67 0.08 -21.39
C ARG A 14 9.76 -0.62 -20.36
N HIS A 15 10.31 -1.58 -19.63
CA HIS A 15 9.58 -2.27 -18.57
C HIS A 15 9.17 -1.32 -17.44
N LEU A 16 10.07 -0.43 -17.03
CA LEU A 16 9.84 0.55 -15.99
C LEU A 16 8.71 1.53 -16.36
N ALA A 17 8.61 1.94 -17.63
CA ALA A 17 7.53 2.78 -18.11
C ALA A 17 6.16 2.09 -17.95
N VAL A 18 6.08 0.79 -18.28
CA VAL A 18 4.87 -0.03 -18.10
C VAL A 18 4.50 -0.14 -16.62
N VAL A 19 5.46 -0.54 -15.78
CA VAL A 19 5.26 -0.72 -14.34
C VAL A 19 4.79 0.59 -13.68
N ARG A 20 5.38 1.74 -14.03
CA ARG A 20 4.97 3.05 -13.51
C ARG A 20 3.54 3.41 -13.89
N ALA A 21 3.15 3.20 -15.15
CA ALA A 21 1.79 3.47 -15.60
C ALA A 21 0.76 2.61 -14.85
N GLU A 22 1.07 1.33 -14.68
CA GLU A 22 0.22 0.39 -13.94
C GLU A 22 0.10 0.74 -12.46
N HIS A 23 1.21 1.00 -11.78
CA HIS A 23 1.20 1.37 -10.36
C HIS A 23 0.42 2.67 -10.13
N LYS A 24 0.50 3.62 -11.05
CA LYS A 24 -0.27 4.87 -10.99
C LYS A 24 -1.78 4.60 -11.07
N LEU A 25 -2.22 3.70 -11.95
CA LEU A 25 -3.63 3.31 -12.07
C LEU A 25 -4.12 2.59 -10.81
N ARG A 26 -3.33 1.66 -10.28
CA ARG A 26 -3.66 0.90 -9.07
C ARG A 26 -3.69 1.77 -7.82
N HIS A 27 -2.74 2.70 -7.68
CA HIS A 27 -2.74 3.71 -6.63
C HIS A 27 -4.03 4.54 -6.67
N ALA A 28 -4.38 5.10 -7.84
CA ALA A 28 -5.59 5.90 -8.00
C ALA A 28 -6.87 5.09 -7.68
N ALA A 29 -6.94 3.83 -8.13
CA ALA A 29 -8.07 2.96 -7.85
C ALA A 29 -8.23 2.65 -6.35
N MET A 30 -7.14 2.34 -5.64
CA MET A 30 -7.18 2.09 -4.20
C MET A 30 -7.57 3.34 -3.42
N SER A 31 -7.00 4.51 -3.74
CA SER A 31 -7.36 5.78 -3.10
C SER A 31 -8.84 6.12 -3.30
N ALA A 32 -9.34 6.01 -4.54
CA ALA A 32 -10.74 6.26 -4.83
C ALA A 32 -11.68 5.27 -4.12
N ALA A 33 -11.30 3.99 -4.01
CA ALA A 33 -12.08 2.99 -3.30
C ALA A 33 -12.15 3.28 -1.79
N ILE A 34 -11.03 3.71 -1.19
CA ILE A 34 -10.99 4.15 0.21
C ILE A 34 -11.95 5.32 0.43
N GLU A 35 -11.89 6.35 -0.42
CA GLU A 35 -12.76 7.52 -0.31
C GLU A 35 -14.24 7.20 -0.54
N HIS A 36 -14.55 6.26 -1.44
CA HIS A 36 -15.93 5.91 -1.79
C HIS A 36 -16.60 4.98 -0.76
N HIS A 37 -15.85 4.00 -0.24
CA HIS A 37 -16.41 2.94 0.60
C HIS A 37 -16.23 3.15 2.09
N LEU A 38 -15.23 3.93 2.53
CA LEU A 38 -15.03 4.20 3.94
C LEU A 38 -15.68 5.53 4.35
N PRO A 39 -16.44 5.56 5.46
CA PRO A 39 -16.95 6.81 6.00
C PRO A 39 -15.83 7.83 6.26
N PRO A 40 -16.12 9.14 6.16
CA PRO A 40 -15.17 10.18 6.52
C PRO A 40 -14.61 9.98 7.93
N GLY A 41 -13.28 10.03 8.05
CA GLY A 41 -12.58 9.86 9.32
C GLY A 41 -12.26 8.41 9.72
N THR A 42 -12.75 7.40 8.99
CA THR A 42 -12.41 5.98 9.25
C THR A 42 -10.93 5.68 9.01
N LEU A 43 -10.31 6.34 8.03
CA LEU A 43 -8.91 6.12 7.70
C LEU A 43 -8.29 7.43 7.18
N HIS A 44 -7.12 7.77 7.71
CA HIS A 44 -6.28 8.84 7.18
C HIS A 44 -5.16 8.24 6.34
N VAL A 45 -5.12 8.53 5.05
CA VAL A 45 -4.09 8.04 4.14
C VAL A 45 -3.07 9.14 3.91
N GLU A 46 -1.79 8.85 4.13
CA GLU A 46 -0.71 9.79 3.84
C GLU A 46 -0.55 9.99 2.33
N PRO A 47 -0.32 11.22 1.85
CA PRO A 47 -0.03 11.48 0.44
C PRO A 47 1.24 10.75 -0.01
N VAL A 48 1.16 10.03 -1.14
CA VAL A 48 2.31 9.39 -1.76
C VAL A 48 2.40 9.73 -3.25
N GLU A 49 3.61 10.02 -3.73
CA GLU A 49 3.85 10.37 -5.15
C GLU A 49 4.22 9.14 -6.00
N GLY A 50 4.52 8.01 -5.37
CA GLY A 50 4.91 6.77 -6.04
C GLY A 50 5.27 5.65 -5.07
N GLY A 51 5.72 4.52 -5.63
CA GLY A 51 6.03 3.31 -4.87
C GLY A 51 4.97 2.24 -5.04
N MET A 52 4.76 1.43 -3.99
CA MET A 52 3.92 0.22 -4.01
C MET A 52 2.89 0.17 -2.88
N TYR A 53 2.92 1.15 -1.98
CA TYR A 53 2.17 1.11 -0.74
C TYR A 53 1.51 2.46 -0.43
N LEU A 54 0.32 2.39 0.15
CA LEU A 54 -0.25 3.48 0.94
C LEU A 54 0.14 3.26 2.40
N TRP A 55 0.45 4.35 3.09
CA TRP A 55 0.55 4.37 4.54
C TRP A 55 -0.70 5.04 5.08
N ALA A 56 -1.38 4.36 6.01
CA ALA A 56 -2.65 4.82 6.50
C ALA A 56 -2.76 4.65 8.02
N ARG A 57 -3.60 5.48 8.63
CA ARG A 57 -3.78 5.56 10.07
C ARG A 57 -5.26 5.56 10.44
N LEU A 58 -5.65 4.67 11.33
CA LEU A 58 -6.97 4.62 11.95
C LEU A 58 -7.16 5.73 12.99
N PRO A 59 -8.40 6.01 13.41
CA PRO A 59 -8.67 6.88 14.56
C PRO A 59 -7.91 6.44 15.82
N PRO A 60 -7.60 7.37 16.73
CA PRO A 60 -6.80 7.06 17.93
C PRO A 60 -7.35 5.94 18.82
N ALA A 61 -8.67 5.73 18.81
CA ALA A 61 -9.37 4.73 19.60
C ALA A 61 -9.29 3.30 19.03
N GLU A 62 -8.83 3.15 17.78
CA GLU A 62 -8.80 1.88 17.07
C GLU A 62 -7.42 1.22 17.12
N ASP A 63 -7.38 -0.09 16.92
CA ASP A 63 -6.16 -0.89 16.87
C ASP A 63 -6.07 -1.67 15.55
N ALA A 64 -5.08 -1.35 14.73
CA ALA A 64 -4.85 -1.97 13.43
C ALA A 64 -4.63 -3.48 13.54
N VAL A 65 -4.06 -3.97 14.66
CA VAL A 65 -3.88 -5.41 14.89
C VAL A 65 -5.23 -6.10 15.04
N ALA A 66 -6.16 -5.50 15.78
CA ALA A 66 -7.51 -6.03 15.96
C ALA A 66 -8.29 -6.00 14.64
N VAL A 67 -8.24 -4.86 13.94
CA VAL A 67 -8.85 -4.70 12.61
C VAL A 67 -8.32 -5.75 11.64
N LEU A 68 -7.02 -6.06 11.65
CA LEU A 68 -6.44 -7.09 10.78
C LEU A 68 -7.00 -8.49 11.09
N GLN A 69 -7.24 -8.82 12.36
CA GLN A 69 -7.81 -10.14 12.70
C GLN A 69 -9.23 -10.29 12.13
N GLU A 70 -10.04 -9.24 12.21
CA GLU A 70 -11.39 -9.25 11.64
C GLU A 70 -11.36 -9.25 10.10
N ALA A 71 -10.54 -8.37 9.51
CA ALA A 71 -10.40 -8.23 8.06
C ALA A 71 -9.96 -9.52 7.39
N LYS A 72 -9.09 -10.32 8.03
CA LYS A 72 -8.67 -11.63 7.53
C LYS A 72 -9.85 -12.59 7.33
N GLY A 73 -10.84 -12.56 8.21
CA GLY A 73 -12.06 -13.36 8.07
C GLY A 73 -12.90 -12.96 6.85
N LEU A 74 -12.70 -11.74 6.35
CA LEU A 74 -13.35 -11.18 5.16
C LEU A 74 -12.46 -11.26 3.90
N GLY A 75 -11.31 -11.94 3.98
CA GLY A 75 -10.37 -12.08 2.86
C GLY A 75 -9.48 -10.86 2.60
N VAL A 76 -9.44 -9.90 3.53
CA VAL A 76 -8.61 -8.70 3.43
C VAL A 76 -7.38 -8.83 4.32
N ILE A 77 -6.20 -8.51 3.78
CA ILE A 77 -4.94 -8.54 4.52
C ILE A 77 -4.16 -7.25 4.28
N PHE A 78 -3.54 -6.74 5.34
CA PHE A 78 -2.59 -5.63 5.31
C PHE A 78 -1.50 -5.88 6.34
N VAL A 79 -0.43 -5.08 6.31
CA VAL A 79 0.64 -5.17 7.31
C VAL A 79 0.38 -4.15 8.41
N ASN A 80 0.39 -4.60 9.66
CA ASN A 80 0.26 -3.71 10.81
C ASN A 80 1.46 -2.76 10.91
N GLY A 81 1.18 -1.55 11.36
CA GLY A 81 2.16 -0.48 11.41
C GLY A 81 3.21 -0.67 12.50
N ASP A 82 2.85 -1.30 13.62
CA ASP A 82 3.73 -1.58 14.76
C ASP A 82 5.04 -2.27 14.37
N ALA A 83 5.03 -3.11 13.33
CA ALA A 83 6.22 -3.73 12.75
C ALA A 83 7.27 -2.73 12.20
N PHE A 84 6.89 -1.46 12.00
CA PHE A 84 7.75 -0.40 11.48
C PHE A 84 8.19 0.62 12.54
N TYR A 85 7.81 0.43 13.81
CA TYR A 85 8.18 1.32 14.92
C TYR A 85 9.08 0.60 15.92
N THR A 86 10.11 1.29 16.41
CA THR A 86 11.05 0.75 17.41
C THR A 86 10.70 1.13 18.85
N ASP A 87 9.74 2.03 19.04
CA ASP A 87 9.35 2.62 20.33
C ASP A 87 8.05 2.03 20.90
N GLY A 88 7.50 0.99 20.26
CA GLY A 88 6.20 0.41 20.62
C GLY A 88 5.00 1.20 20.10
N GLY A 89 5.22 2.21 19.25
CA GLY A 89 4.19 2.94 18.53
C GLY A 89 3.58 2.14 17.37
N GLY A 90 2.83 2.83 16.49
CA GLY A 90 2.34 2.23 15.24
C GLY A 90 1.05 1.42 15.34
N ARG A 91 0.44 1.27 16.52
CA ARG A 91 -0.79 0.45 16.67
C ARG A 91 -1.99 0.91 15.86
N GLN A 92 -2.09 2.19 15.50
CA GLN A 92 -3.15 2.66 14.59
C GLN A 92 -2.74 2.68 13.12
N HIS A 93 -1.48 2.40 12.81
CA HIS A 93 -0.97 2.50 11.44
C HIS A 93 -1.09 1.17 10.70
N MET A 94 -1.19 1.25 9.38
CA MET A 94 -1.23 0.10 8.50
C MET A 94 -0.60 0.42 7.15
N ARG A 95 -0.01 -0.59 6.52
CA ARG A 95 0.53 -0.52 5.16
C ARG A 95 -0.34 -1.32 4.21
N LEU A 96 -0.94 -0.62 3.24
CA LEU A 96 -1.77 -1.21 2.20
C LEU A 96 -0.95 -1.34 0.91
N CYS A 97 -0.92 -2.52 0.29
CA CYS A 97 -0.16 -2.75 -0.93
C CYS A 97 -1.06 -2.71 -2.16
N PHE A 98 -0.72 -1.90 -3.15
CA PHE A 98 -1.46 -1.80 -4.41
C PHE A 98 -0.74 -2.44 -5.61
N SER A 99 0.44 -3.05 -5.42
CA SER A 99 1.23 -3.62 -6.52
C SER A 99 1.20 -5.15 -6.62
N SER A 100 0.75 -5.83 -5.57
CA SER A 100 0.99 -7.27 -5.35
C SER A 100 -0.08 -8.19 -5.93
N VAL A 101 -1.17 -7.64 -6.51
CA VAL A 101 -2.20 -8.42 -7.20
C VAL A 101 -1.96 -8.36 -8.71
N PRO A 102 -1.88 -9.48 -9.44
CA PRO A 102 -1.70 -9.50 -10.89
C PRO A 102 -2.70 -8.62 -11.64
#